data_AF-A0A662I5P4-F1
#
_entry.id   AF-A0A662I5P4-F1
#
_cell.length_a   1.000
_cell.length_b   1.000
_cell.length_c   1.000
_cell.angle_alpha   90.00
_cell.angle_beta   90.00
_cell.angle_gamma   90.00
#
_symmetry.space_group_name_H-M   'P 1'
#
loop_
_entity.id
_entity.type
_entity.pdbx_description
1 polymer ?
#
loop_
_entity_poly.entity_id
_entity_poly.type
_entity_poly.pdbx_seq_one_letter_code
_entity_poly.pdbx_strand_id
1 'polypeptide(L)'
;MAIALAICIAALIASLAVLLKNPSKITEIAGGLVWAITFTAALSYGLYLQLSQKTWQTTIYEKDLTSEITQELKKTLDEIQAKYRVTQSPFKTEIKFTVLSPFKATITIRKWRHVGYKVRGVAVPTGTVIEVFPRPRRAPNTFKKIMWRLFFNTGLIEQAYDWR
;
A
#
# COMPACT_ATOMS: atom_id res chain seq x y z
N MET A 1 16.79 0.49 -5.44
CA MET A 1 16.42 1.70 -4.66
C MET A 1 17.65 2.41 -4.11
N ALA A 2 18.52 1.76 -3.33
CA ALA A 2 19.74 2.39 -2.80
C ALA A 2 20.65 2.98 -3.90
N ILE A 3 20.77 2.30 -5.05
CA ILE A 3 21.63 2.73 -6.16
C ILE A 3 21.12 4.02 -6.84
N ALA A 4 19.83 4.14 -7.13
CA ALA A 4 19.27 5.34 -7.76
C ALA A 4 19.32 6.56 -6.84
N LEU A 5 19.08 6.36 -5.55
CA LEU A 5 19.21 7.41 -4.53
C LEU A 5 20.67 7.85 -4.38
N ALA A 6 21.61 6.90 -4.38
CA ALA A 6 23.05 7.17 -4.31
C ALA A 6 23.55 7.96 -5.54
N ILE A 7 23.05 7.64 -6.74
CA ILE A 7 23.37 8.38 -7.97
C ILE A 7 22.88 9.83 -7.88
N CYS A 8 21.66 10.06 -7.37
CA CYS A 8 21.12 11.41 -7.20
C CYS A 8 21.91 12.22 -6.16
N ILE A 9 22.26 11.60 -5.03
CA ILE A 9 23.07 12.24 -3.98
C ILE A 9 24.47 12.59 -4.49
N ALA A 10 25.11 11.67 -5.23
CA ALA A 10 26.43 11.91 -5.83
C ALA A 10 26.39 13.06 -6.86
N ALA A 11 25.36 13.12 -7.71
CA ALA A 11 25.16 14.22 -8.66
C ALA A 11 24.94 15.56 -7.96
N LEU A 12 24.22 15.57 -6.83
CA LEU A 12 23.95 16.77 -6.05
C LEU A 12 25.21 17.30 -5.35
N ILE A 13 26.03 16.40 -4.79
CA ILE A 13 27.33 16.74 -4.18
C ILE A 13 28.32 17.25 -5.23
N ALA A 14 28.38 16.62 -6.41
CA ALA A 14 29.25 17.04 -7.50
C ALA A 14 28.85 18.43 -8.04
N SER A 15 27.55 18.69 -8.18
CA SER A 15 27.03 19.99 -8.63
C SER A 15 27.34 21.10 -7.63
N LEU A 16 27.20 20.82 -6.32
CA LEU A 16 27.55 21.76 -5.25
C LEU A 16 29.05 22.09 -5.24
N ALA A 17 29.91 21.09 -5.46
CA ALA A 17 31.36 21.25 -5.51
C ALA A 17 31.82 22.08 -6.73
N VAL A 18 31.14 21.96 -7.87
CA VAL A 18 31.42 22.77 -9.07
C VAL A 18 30.93 24.22 -8.87
N LEU A 19 29.78 24.41 -8.21
CA LEU A 19 29.23 25.74 -7.90
C LEU A 19 30.14 26.56 -6.96
N LEU A 20 30.78 25.88 -6.00
CA LEU A 20 31.77 26.47 -5.09
C LEU A 20 33.08 26.86 -5.78
N LYS A 21 33.43 26.22 -6.91
CA LYS A 21 34.67 26.49 -7.66
C LYS A 21 34.51 27.54 -8.76
N ASN A 22 33.32 27.75 -9.32
CA ASN A 22 33.10 28.72 -10.40
C ASN A 22 31.69 29.34 -10.36
N PRO A 23 31.52 30.54 -9.78
CA PRO A 23 30.22 31.20 -9.68
C PRO A 23 29.67 31.70 -11.03
N SER A 24 30.50 31.80 -12.07
CA SER A 24 30.05 32.21 -13.41
C SER A 24 29.21 31.16 -14.14
N LYS A 25 29.19 29.90 -13.67
CA LYS A 25 28.41 28.80 -14.24
C LYS A 25 27.10 28.51 -13.52
N ILE A 26 26.68 29.39 -12.60
CA ILE A 26 25.47 29.21 -11.77
C ILE A 26 24.22 28.95 -12.60
N THR A 27 24.04 29.64 -13.74
CA THR A 27 22.85 29.48 -14.60
C THR A 27 22.80 28.12 -15.31
N GLU A 28 23.95 27.60 -15.74
CA GLU A 28 24.09 26.31 -16.39
C GLU A 28 23.86 25.16 -15.38
N ILE A 29 24.39 25.30 -14.17
CA ILE A 29 24.22 24.34 -13.08
C ILE A 29 22.80 24.39 -12.52
N ALA A 30 22.20 25.58 -12.39
CA ALA A 30 20.80 25.73 -11.97
C ALA A 30 19.83 25.10 -12.98
N GLY A 31 20.07 25.27 -14.28
CA GLY A 31 19.32 24.59 -15.34
C GLY A 31 19.43 23.07 -15.24
N GLY A 32 20.64 22.54 -15.07
CA GLY A 32 20.87 21.11 -14.85
C GLY A 32 20.20 20.56 -13.58
N LEU A 33 20.20 21.33 -12.49
CA LEU A 33 19.58 20.95 -11.23
C LEU A 33 18.04 20.89 -11.35
N VAL A 34 17.44 21.85 -12.05
CA VAL A 34 15.99 21.87 -12.33
C VAL A 34 15.57 20.65 -13.16
N TRP A 35 16.36 20.28 -14.17
CA TRP A 35 16.12 19.06 -14.96
C TRP A 35 16.28 17.77 -14.14
N ALA A 36 17.27 17.71 -13.26
CA ALA A 36 17.47 16.56 -12.38
C ALA A 36 16.29 16.40 -11.40
N ILE A 37 15.79 17.50 -10.84
CA ILE A 37 14.63 17.49 -9.92
C ILE A 37 13.36 17.05 -10.66
N THR A 38 13.08 17.60 -11.84
CA THR A 38 11.87 17.24 -12.61
C THR A 38 11.92 15.80 -13.11
N PHE A 39 13.07 15.32 -13.57
CA PHE A 39 13.24 13.92 -13.97
C PHE A 39 13.08 12.96 -12.79
N THR A 40 13.64 13.28 -11.63
CA THR A 40 13.49 12.48 -10.41
C THR A 40 12.03 12.46 -9.94
N ALA A 41 11.33 13.59 -10.00
CA ALA A 41 9.91 13.67 -9.69
C ALA A 41 9.06 12.83 -10.66
N ALA A 42 9.33 12.88 -11.96
CA ALA A 42 8.63 12.09 -12.98
C ALA A 42 8.84 10.58 -12.78
N LEU A 43 10.08 10.15 -12.51
CA LEU A 43 10.38 8.76 -12.17
C LEU A 43 9.68 8.31 -10.88
N SER A 44 9.72 9.15 -9.85
CA SER A 44 9.06 8.87 -8.56
C SER A 44 7.55 8.76 -8.73
N TYR A 45 6.95 9.62 -9.55
CA TYR A 45 5.53 9.60 -9.87
C TYR A 45 5.14 8.37 -10.70
N GLY A 46 5.93 8.02 -11.72
CA GLY A 46 5.73 6.79 -12.50
C GLY A 46 5.85 5.53 -11.64
N LEU A 47 6.78 5.50 -10.69
CA LEU A 47 6.95 4.41 -9.75
C LEU A 47 5.78 4.34 -8.75
N TYR A 48 5.32 5.48 -8.24
CA TYR A 48 4.15 5.58 -7.38
C TYR A 48 2.89 5.05 -8.08
N LEU A 49 2.70 5.39 -9.36
CA LEU A 49 1.62 4.85 -10.18
C LEU A 49 1.77 3.33 -10.37
N GLN A 50 2.96 2.82 -10.66
CA GLN A 50 3.18 1.38 -10.81
C GLN A 50 2.94 0.59 -9.52
N LEU A 51 3.33 1.13 -8.37
CA LEU A 51 3.12 0.50 -7.06
C LEU A 51 1.64 0.58 -6.65
N SER A 52 0.99 1.73 -6.78
CA SER A 52 -0.44 1.91 -6.49
C SER A 52 -1.36 1.11 -7.42
N GLN A 53 -0.90 0.76 -8.63
CA GLN A 53 -1.66 -0.09 -9.54
C GLN A 53 -1.56 -1.60 -9.23
N LYS A 54 -0.60 -2.04 -8.40
CA LYS A 54 -0.43 -3.47 -8.07
C LYS A 54 -1.36 -3.92 -6.95
N THR A 55 -1.56 -3.07 -5.95
CA THR A 55 -2.35 -3.36 -4.75
C THR A 55 -3.61 -2.52 -4.75
N TRP A 56 -4.73 -3.11 -4.35
CA TRP A 56 -5.93 -2.38 -3.95
C TRP A 56 -5.85 -2.12 -2.46
N GLN A 57 -6.34 -0.98 -2.01
CA GLN A 57 -6.38 -0.65 -0.59
C GLN A 57 -7.65 0.13 -0.28
N THR A 58 -8.25 -0.15 0.87
CA THR A 58 -9.34 0.65 1.43
C THR A 58 -9.08 0.90 2.92
N THR A 59 -9.63 2.01 3.41
CA THR A 59 -9.60 2.40 4.82
C THR A 59 -11.03 2.61 5.29
N ILE A 60 -11.42 1.84 6.31
CA ILE A 60 -12.72 1.95 6.97
C ILE A 60 -12.48 2.73 8.26
N TYR A 61 -13.02 3.94 8.30
CA TYR A 61 -12.96 4.80 9.47
C TYR A 61 -14.02 4.37 10.49
N GLU A 62 -13.75 4.61 11.77
CA GLU A 62 -14.71 4.49 12.88
C GLU A 62 -15.24 3.09 13.22
N LYS A 63 -14.89 2.06 12.43
CA LYS A 63 -15.28 0.67 12.71
C LYS A 63 -14.07 -0.27 12.64
N ASP A 64 -13.81 -0.98 13.73
CA ASP A 64 -12.89 -2.11 13.75
C ASP A 64 -13.64 -3.36 13.26
N LEU A 65 -13.39 -3.72 12.00
CA LEU A 65 -13.91 -4.91 11.34
C LEU A 65 -12.84 -6.00 11.19
N THR A 66 -11.70 -5.83 11.87
CA THR A 66 -10.53 -6.71 11.68
C THR A 66 -10.89 -8.16 11.95
N SER A 67 -11.67 -8.41 13.01
CA SER A 67 -12.08 -9.78 13.39
C SER A 67 -13.10 -10.35 12.42
N GLU A 68 -14.16 -9.61 12.09
CA GLU A 68 -15.22 -10.08 11.18
C GLU A 68 -14.65 -10.40 9.80
N ILE A 69 -13.84 -9.50 9.23
CA ILE A 69 -13.21 -9.71 7.92
C ILE A 69 -12.26 -10.90 7.98
N THR A 70 -11.47 -11.05 9.04
CA THR A 70 -10.54 -12.19 9.19
C THR A 70 -11.29 -13.51 9.26
N GLN A 71 -12.38 -13.58 10.03
CA GLN A 71 -13.19 -14.79 10.18
C GLN A 71 -13.91 -15.15 8.87
N GLU A 72 -14.53 -14.17 8.21
CA GLU A 72 -15.23 -14.40 6.94
C GLU A 72 -14.26 -14.75 5.81
N LEU A 73 -13.09 -14.12 5.77
CA LEU A 73 -12.04 -14.46 4.80
C LEU A 73 -11.52 -15.88 5.03
N LYS A 74 -11.26 -16.25 6.29
CA LYS A 74 -10.82 -17.60 6.65
C LYS A 74 -11.86 -18.63 6.20
N LYS A 75 -13.12 -18.43 6.58
CA LYS A 75 -14.25 -19.27 6.18
C LYS A 75 -14.34 -19.40 4.65
N THR A 76 -14.28 -18.30 3.91
CA THR A 76 -14.39 -18.30 2.45
C THR A 76 -13.21 -19.04 1.78
N LEU A 77 -12.00 -18.89 2.31
CA LEU A 77 -10.81 -19.61 1.80
C LEU A 77 -10.86 -21.10 2.14
N ASP A 78 -11.36 -21.47 3.31
CA ASP A 78 -11.56 -22.86 3.72
C ASP A 78 -12.64 -23.55 2.87
N GLU A 79 -13.77 -22.87 2.60
CA GLU A 79 -14.87 -23.38 1.76
C GLU A 79 -14.41 -23.78 0.35
N ILE A 80 -13.48 -23.02 -0.24
CA ILE A 80 -12.92 -23.29 -1.58
C ILE A 80 -11.68 -24.19 -1.53
N GLN A 81 -11.32 -24.72 -0.36
CA GLN A 81 -10.13 -25.55 -0.14
C GLN A 81 -8.83 -24.87 -0.62
N ALA A 82 -8.73 -23.56 -0.47
CA ALA A 82 -7.53 -22.83 -0.86
C ALA A 82 -6.36 -23.18 0.07
N LYS A 83 -5.16 -23.31 -0.49
CA LYS A 83 -3.94 -23.44 0.31
C LYS A 83 -3.44 -22.04 0.64
N TYR A 84 -3.52 -21.63 1.90
CA TYR A 84 -3.05 -20.32 2.34
C TYR A 84 -2.20 -20.40 3.61
N ARG A 85 -1.43 -19.34 3.87
CA ARG A 85 -0.69 -19.13 5.12
C ARG A 85 -1.21 -17.88 5.81
N VAL A 86 -1.27 -17.92 7.14
CA VAL A 86 -1.61 -16.76 7.96
C VAL A 86 -0.37 -16.35 8.75
N THR A 87 -0.07 -15.06 8.73
CA THR A 87 0.99 -14.47 9.57
C THR A 87 0.40 -13.29 10.32
N GLN A 88 0.66 -13.21 11.61
CA GLN A 88 0.18 -12.13 12.46
C GLN A 88 1.36 -11.30 12.94
N SER A 89 1.20 -9.97 13.00
CA SER A 89 2.24 -9.11 13.57
C SER A 89 2.40 -9.36 15.08
N PRO A 90 3.59 -9.12 15.65
CA PRO A 90 3.83 -9.26 17.08
C PRO A 90 2.85 -8.44 17.94
N PHE A 91 2.42 -7.29 17.40
CA PHE A 91 1.50 -6.37 18.07
C PHE A 91 0.02 -6.71 17.86
N LYS A 92 -0.30 -7.82 17.18
CA LYS A 92 -1.67 -8.27 16.85
C LYS A 92 -2.51 -7.20 16.13
N THR A 93 -1.86 -6.22 15.51
CA THR A 93 -2.49 -5.14 14.75
C THR A 93 -2.60 -5.47 13.27
N GLU A 94 -1.92 -6.50 12.79
CA GLU A 94 -1.90 -6.87 11.38
C GLU A 94 -2.03 -8.37 11.24
N ILE A 95 -2.92 -8.80 10.35
CA ILE A 95 -3.12 -10.18 9.97
C ILE A 95 -2.96 -10.26 8.46
N LYS A 96 -2.02 -11.09 8.01
CA LYS A 96 -1.68 -11.27 6.60
C LYS A 96 -2.03 -12.69 6.16
N PHE A 97 -2.91 -12.79 5.18
CA PHE A 97 -3.24 -14.00 4.45
C PHE A 97 -2.44 -14.05 3.16
N THR A 98 -1.67 -15.11 2.95
CA THR A 98 -0.97 -15.38 1.70
C THR A 98 -1.55 -16.64 1.08
N VAL A 99 -2.34 -16.48 0.02
CA VAL A 99 -2.91 -17.60 -0.74
C VAL A 99 -1.85 -18.09 -1.72
N LEU A 100 -1.57 -19.39 -1.66
CA LEU A 100 -0.56 -20.09 -2.45
C LEU A 100 -1.17 -20.83 -3.64
N SER A 101 -2.38 -21.37 -3.47
CA SER A 101 -3.13 -22.14 -4.47
C SER A 101 -4.63 -22.00 -4.20
N PRO A 102 -5.52 -21.90 -5.22
CA PRO A 102 -5.28 -22.07 -6.67
C PRO A 102 -4.69 -20.85 -7.39
N PHE A 103 -4.53 -19.72 -6.69
CA PHE A 103 -3.93 -18.51 -7.23
C PHE A 103 -3.01 -17.87 -6.19
N LYS A 104 -2.10 -17.01 -6.64
CA LYS A 104 -1.25 -16.22 -5.76
C LYS A 104 -1.95 -14.91 -5.40
N ALA A 105 -2.32 -14.77 -4.13
CA ALA A 105 -2.89 -13.54 -3.60
C ALA A 105 -2.34 -13.24 -2.20
N THR A 106 -2.36 -11.98 -1.83
CA THR A 106 -1.99 -11.52 -0.50
C THR A 106 -3.03 -10.53 -0.03
N ILE A 107 -3.61 -10.79 1.14
CA ILE A 107 -4.61 -9.94 1.78
C ILE A 107 -4.07 -9.59 3.15
N THR A 108 -3.88 -8.30 3.40
CA THR A 108 -3.39 -7.79 4.67
C THR A 108 -4.52 -6.98 5.31
N ILE A 109 -4.89 -7.33 6.53
CA ILE A 109 -5.89 -6.64 7.32
C ILE A 109 -5.17 -6.02 8.50
N ARG A 110 -5.23 -4.69 8.61
CA ARG A 110 -4.54 -3.91 9.64
C ARG A 110 -5.57 -3.14 10.46
N LYS A 111 -5.48 -3.27 11.78
CA LYS A 111 -6.16 -2.36 12.71
C LYS A 111 -5.47 -1.01 12.67
N TRP A 112 -6.19 0.01 12.21
CA TRP A 112 -5.73 1.38 12.23
C TRP A 112 -6.13 2.06 13.54
N ARG A 113 -5.17 2.76 14.15
CA ARG A 113 -5.38 3.57 15.35
C ARG A 113 -4.83 4.96 15.08
N HIS A 114 -5.57 5.99 15.47
CA HIS A 114 -5.04 7.35 15.50
C HIS A 114 -3.84 7.43 16.46
N VAL A 115 -2.87 8.28 16.11
CA VAL A 115 -1.62 8.49 16.89
C VAL A 115 -1.87 9.17 18.25
N GLY A 116 -3.09 9.62 18.53
CA GLY A 116 -3.57 9.94 19.88
C GLY A 116 -4.49 8.84 20.39
N TYR A 117 -4.09 8.12 21.44
CA TYR A 117 -4.90 7.04 22.03
C TYR A 117 -6.16 7.58 22.74
N LYS A 118 -6.15 8.85 23.13
CA LYS A 118 -7.28 9.61 23.67
C LYS A 118 -7.16 11.06 23.24
N VAL A 119 -8.27 11.67 22.80
CA VAL A 119 -8.39 13.13 22.68
C VAL A 119 -9.35 13.58 23.76
N ARG A 120 -8.88 14.40 24.71
CA ARG A 120 -9.69 14.91 25.84
C ARG A 120 -10.42 13.80 26.62
N GLY A 121 -9.77 12.65 26.83
CA GLY A 121 -10.34 11.52 27.58
C GLY A 121 -11.28 10.61 26.78
N VAL A 122 -11.69 11.00 25.57
CA VAL A 122 -12.51 10.18 24.68
C VAL A 122 -11.61 9.23 23.89
N ALA A 123 -11.96 7.94 23.88
CA ALA A 123 -11.27 6.95 23.06
C ALA A 123 -11.42 7.34 21.59
N VAL A 124 -10.30 7.47 20.88
CA VAL A 124 -10.35 7.84 19.47
C VAL A 124 -10.83 6.63 18.67
N PRO A 125 -11.81 6.78 17.76
CA PRO A 125 -12.32 5.68 16.95
C PRO A 125 -11.18 4.93 16.25
N THR A 126 -11.20 3.60 16.39
CA THR A 126 -10.30 2.71 15.64
C THR A 126 -10.93 2.34 14.32
N GLY A 127 -10.10 2.14 13.30
CA GLY A 127 -10.55 1.74 11.98
C GLY A 127 -9.85 0.49 11.48
N THR A 128 -10.13 0.13 10.24
CA THR A 128 -9.56 -1.05 9.57
C THR A 128 -9.00 -0.65 8.22
N VAL A 129 -7.75 -1.01 7.95
CA VAL A 129 -7.12 -0.86 6.64
C VAL A 129 -7.01 -2.25 6.03
N ILE A 130 -7.47 -2.38 4.79
CA ILE A 130 -7.41 -3.64 4.04
C ILE A 130 -6.58 -3.39 2.80
N GLU A 131 -5.51 -4.16 2.63
CA GLU A 131 -4.64 -4.14 1.47
C GLU A 131 -4.73 -5.49 0.76
N VAL A 132 -4.93 -5.47 -0.56
CA VAL A 132 -5.16 -6.68 -1.34
C VAL A 132 -4.30 -6.67 -2.60
N PHE A 133 -3.58 -7.77 -2.81
CA PHE A 133 -2.84 -8.09 -4.01
C PHE A 133 -3.33 -9.42 -4.59
N PRO A 134 -3.50 -9.55 -5.92
CA PRO A 134 -3.48 -8.49 -6.92
C PRO A 134 -4.72 -7.57 -6.85
N ARG A 135 -4.59 -6.32 -7.32
CA ARG A 135 -5.69 -5.36 -7.50
C ARG A 135 -6.84 -5.94 -8.36
N PRO A 136 -8.13 -5.56 -8.17
CA PRO A 136 -9.26 -6.20 -8.85
C PRO A 136 -9.07 -6.37 -10.37
N ARG A 137 -8.64 -5.32 -11.08
CA ARG A 137 -8.44 -5.37 -12.54
C ARG A 137 -7.48 -6.48 -13.02
N ARG A 138 -6.53 -6.90 -12.18
CA ARG A 138 -5.54 -7.95 -12.48
C ARG A 138 -5.81 -9.26 -11.73
N ALA A 139 -6.85 -9.30 -10.90
CA ALA A 139 -7.21 -10.48 -10.14
C ALA A 139 -7.89 -11.54 -11.02
N PRO A 140 -7.58 -12.84 -10.82
CA PRO A 140 -8.37 -13.92 -11.42
C PRO A 140 -9.84 -13.82 -11.03
N ASN A 141 -10.75 -14.23 -11.92
CA ASN A 141 -12.20 -14.16 -11.66
C ASN A 141 -12.63 -14.91 -10.39
N THR A 142 -12.00 -16.05 -10.09
CA THR A 142 -12.23 -16.78 -8.84
C THR A 142 -11.88 -15.92 -7.62
N PHE A 143 -10.76 -15.20 -7.67
CA PHE A 143 -10.34 -14.33 -6.58
C PHE A 143 -11.26 -13.11 -6.43
N LYS A 144 -11.70 -12.52 -7.55
CA LYS A 144 -12.69 -11.44 -7.53
C LYS A 144 -13.98 -11.84 -6.83
N LYS A 145 -14.53 -13.02 -7.15
CA LYS A 145 -15.74 -13.54 -6.50
C LYS A 145 -15.58 -13.70 -4.98
N ILE A 146 -14.41 -14.17 -4.54
CA ILE A 146 -14.07 -14.30 -3.11
C ILE A 146 -14.07 -12.93 -2.43
N MET A 147 -13.38 -11.95 -3.02
CA MET A 147 -13.29 -10.61 -2.45
C MET A 147 -14.65 -9.90 -2.47
N TRP A 148 -15.42 -10.04 -3.56
CA TRP A 148 -16.79 -9.51 -3.64
C TRP A 148 -17.67 -10.08 -2.52
N ARG A 149 -17.65 -11.41 -2.32
CA ARG A 149 -18.43 -12.08 -1.26
C ARG A 149 -17.98 -11.63 0.13
N LEU A 150 -16.67 -11.53 0.36
CA LEU A 150 -16.11 -11.04 1.63
C LEU A 150 -16.63 -9.65 1.97
N PHE A 151 -16.53 -8.70 1.04
CA PHE A 151 -16.97 -7.33 1.29
C PHE A 151 -18.48 -7.22 1.41
N PHE A 152 -19.23 -7.96 0.60
CA PHE A 152 -20.68 -7.99 0.68
C PHE A 152 -21.17 -8.52 2.05
N ASN A 153 -20.62 -9.65 2.51
CA ASN A 153 -21.00 -10.28 3.78
C ASN A 153 -20.57 -9.47 5.02
N THR A 154 -19.51 -8.67 4.90
CA THR A 154 -19.04 -7.77 5.97
C THR A 154 -19.72 -6.40 5.96
N GLY A 155 -20.66 -6.17 5.05
CA GLY A 155 -21.41 -4.90 4.92
C GLY A 155 -20.65 -3.78 4.22
N LEU A 156 -19.50 -4.09 3.60
CA LEU A 156 -18.65 -3.17 2.85
C LEU A 156 -19.08 -3.10 1.37
N ILE A 157 -20.33 -2.70 1.15
CA ILE A 157 -21.00 -2.79 -0.16
C ILE A 157 -20.26 -1.97 -1.23
N GLU A 158 -19.83 -0.75 -0.90
CA GLU A 158 -19.07 0.10 -1.83
C GLU A 158 -17.78 -0.58 -2.29
N GLN A 159 -17.05 -1.17 -1.34
CA GLN A 159 -15.82 -1.90 -1.64
C GLN A 159 -16.11 -3.18 -2.41
N ALA A 160 -17.26 -3.84 -2.21
CA ALA A 160 -17.63 -5.02 -2.99
C ALA A 160 -17.74 -4.70 -4.49
N TYR A 161 -18.26 -3.53 -4.86
CA TYR A 161 -18.42 -3.14 -6.27
C TYR A 161 -17.09 -2.99 -7.02
N ASP A 162 -15.99 -2.63 -6.34
CA ASP A 162 -14.65 -2.61 -6.94
C ASP A 162 -14.18 -4.00 -7.42
N TRP A 163 -14.79 -5.06 -6.89
CA TRP A 163 -14.42 -6.46 -7.12
C TRP A 163 -15.45 -7.24 -7.95
N ARG A 164 -16.47 -6.55 -8.49
CA ARG A 164 -17.42 -7.13 -9.44
C ARG A 164 -16.75 -7.48 -10.78
#